data_AF-A0A061EPF2-F1
#
_entry.id   AF-A0A061EPF2-F1
#
_cell.length_a   1.000
_cell.length_b   1.000
_cell.length_c   1.000
_cell.angle_alpha   90.00
_cell.angle_beta   90.00
_cell.angle_gamma   90.00
#
_symmetry.space_group_name_H-M   'P 1'
#
loop_
_entity.id
_entity.type
_entity.pdbx_description
1 polymer ?
#
loop_
_entity_poly.entity_id
_entity_poly.type
_entity_poly.pdbx_seq_one_letter_code
_entity_poly.pdbx_strand_id
1 'polypeptide(L)'
;MPGVQVAHFVTPFNYDSLENIHAALNGLLPSDIRVREMSAAIPEFHARFSAKRKVYHYKIYNDSIMDPFQRHYAYHSVYKLNTAAMREAAKKFIGKHDFSAFVNASRNDRVPDPVKTIFRFDVIEMGALLQLEVEGSGFLYRQVRNMVALLLQIGREVVPGDIVPKILATGDRKELAKYALSAPPHGLCLVAVKYKEEHLLLPLGCPSTSSGRHHTVRKCKLFFY
;
A
#
# COMPACT_ATOMS: atom_id res chain seq x y z
N MET A 1 8.53 0.46 -6.65
CA MET A 1 9.35 0.33 -5.42
C MET A 1 8.78 -0.78 -4.56
N PRO A 2 9.59 -1.66 -3.94
CA PRO A 2 9.07 -2.65 -3.00
C PRO A 2 8.47 -1.96 -1.76
N GLY A 3 7.51 -2.63 -1.14
CA GLY A 3 6.70 -2.06 -0.06
C GLY A 3 7.49 -1.51 1.12
N VAL A 4 7.00 -0.43 1.73
CA VAL A 4 7.64 0.24 2.88
C VAL A 4 6.64 0.31 4.02
N GLN A 5 6.74 -0.66 4.93
CA GLN A 5 6.10 -0.59 6.25
C GLN A 5 7.07 0.07 7.23
N VAL A 6 6.52 0.88 8.13
CA VAL A 6 7.29 1.56 9.18
C VAL A 6 6.83 1.07 10.55
N ALA A 7 7.80 0.74 11.39
CA ALA A 7 7.60 0.38 12.79
C ALA A 7 8.49 1.27 13.66
N HIS A 8 8.13 1.42 14.93
CA HIS A 8 8.94 2.11 15.93
C HIS A 8 8.92 1.31 17.22
N PHE A 9 9.99 1.41 18.00
CA PHE A 9 10.16 0.77 19.29
C PHE A 9 11.12 1.60 20.14
N VAL A 10 11.08 1.37 21.45
CA VAL A 10 11.96 2.01 22.42
C VAL A 10 12.95 0.97 22.93
N THR A 11 14.20 1.38 23.14
CA THR A 11 15.24 0.54 23.73
C THR A 11 15.65 1.09 25.09
N PRO A 12 16.05 0.25 26.05
CA PRO A 12 16.45 0.70 27.39
C PRO A 12 17.85 1.36 27.42
N PHE A 13 18.56 1.37 26.29
CA PHE A 13 19.88 1.96 26.13
C PHE A 13 20.04 2.56 24.73
N ASN A 14 21.04 3.44 24.60
CA ASN A 14 21.42 4.07 23.34
C ASN A 14 22.44 3.21 22.60
N TYR A 15 22.42 3.28 21.27
CA TYR A 15 23.43 2.66 20.42
C TYR A 15 24.36 3.72 19.85
N ASP A 16 25.66 3.47 19.90
CA ASP A 16 26.66 4.32 19.23
C ASP A 16 26.63 4.16 17.70
N SER A 17 26.16 3.00 17.21
CA SER A 17 25.96 2.72 15.78
C SER A 17 24.78 1.79 15.55
N LEU A 18 23.98 2.12 14.53
CA LEU A 18 22.84 1.32 14.10
C LEU A 18 23.21 0.17 13.15
N GLU A 19 24.43 0.13 12.61
CA GLU A 19 24.80 -0.86 11.59
C GLU A 19 24.80 -2.30 12.10
N ASN A 20 25.34 -2.52 13.31
CA ASN A 20 25.45 -3.86 13.89
C ASN A 20 24.09 -4.44 14.24
N ILE A 21 23.21 -3.65 14.87
CA ILE A 21 21.87 -4.11 15.18
C ILE A 21 20.99 -4.25 13.93
N HIS A 22 21.18 -3.41 12.90
CA HIS A 22 20.48 -3.57 11.63
C HIS A 22 20.86 -4.91 10.97
N ALA A 23 22.16 -5.24 10.94
CA ALA A 23 22.64 -6.51 10.42
C ALA A 23 22.13 -7.70 11.25
N ALA A 24 22.14 -7.61 12.57
CA ALA A 24 21.64 -8.66 13.46
C ALA A 24 20.14 -8.93 13.26
N LEU A 25 19.31 -7.88 13.17
CA LEU A 25 17.89 -8.02 12.89
C LEU A 25 17.64 -8.77 11.58
N ASN A 26 18.29 -8.35 10.49
CA ASN A 26 18.14 -9.03 9.20
C ASN A 26 18.72 -10.46 9.18
N GLY A 27 19.67 -10.79 10.08
CA GLY A 27 20.18 -12.15 10.27
C GLY A 27 19.21 -13.07 11.03
N LEU A 28 18.34 -12.52 11.88
CA LEU A 28 17.38 -13.28 12.68
C LEU A 28 16.00 -13.38 12.03
N LEU A 29 15.64 -12.45 11.15
CA LEU A 29 14.34 -12.41 10.50
C LEU A 29 14.19 -13.49 9.41
N PRO A 30 12.98 -14.07 9.25
CA PRO A 30 12.69 -14.99 8.16
C PRO A 30 12.90 -14.32 6.79
N SER A 31 13.11 -15.10 5.74
CA SER A 31 13.57 -14.60 4.42
C SER A 31 12.63 -13.59 3.74
N ASP A 32 11.36 -13.58 4.13
CA ASP A 32 10.30 -12.71 3.63
C ASP A 32 10.15 -11.38 4.39
N ILE A 33 10.90 -11.19 5.49
CA ILE A 33 10.91 -9.95 6.27
C ILE A 33 12.31 -9.36 6.27
N ARG A 34 12.44 -8.11 5.82
CA ARG A 34 13.71 -7.38 5.79
C ARG A 34 13.54 -5.95 6.31
N VAL A 35 14.38 -5.57 7.27
CA VAL A 35 14.58 -4.17 7.64
C VAL A 35 15.42 -3.53 6.54
N ARG A 36 14.90 -2.47 5.94
CA ARG A 36 15.58 -1.77 4.82
C ARG A 36 16.35 -0.55 5.29
N GLU A 37 15.87 0.08 6.36
CA GLU A 37 16.42 1.28 6.94
C GLU A 37 16.11 1.28 8.43
N MET A 38 17.03 1.80 9.22
CA MET A 38 16.86 2.01 10.64
C MET A 38 17.48 3.35 11.04
N SER A 39 16.71 4.19 11.70
CA SER A 39 17.12 5.51 12.17
C SER A 39 16.68 5.71 13.62
N ALA A 40 17.38 6.60 14.33
CA ALA A 40 16.81 7.18 15.53
C ALA A 40 15.58 8.03 15.16
N ALA A 41 14.68 8.21 16.11
CA ALA A 41 13.50 9.06 15.97
C ALA A 41 13.33 9.91 17.22
N ILE A 42 12.71 11.08 17.08
CA ILE A 42 12.33 11.91 18.24
C ILE A 42 11.33 11.18 19.14
N PRO A 43 11.31 11.43 20.46
CA PRO A 43 10.41 10.74 21.40
C PRO A 43 8.92 10.85 21.05
N GLU A 44 8.52 11.94 20.38
CA GLU A 44 7.14 12.22 19.99
C GLU A 44 6.72 11.45 18.72
N PHE A 45 7.66 10.80 18.03
CA PHE A 45 7.36 10.03 16.83
C PHE A 45 6.58 8.75 17.18
N HIS A 46 5.49 8.54 16.45
CA HIS A 46 4.75 7.28 16.50
C HIS A 46 4.40 6.81 15.09
N ALA A 47 4.93 5.65 14.68
CA ALA A 47 4.81 5.14 13.31
C ALA A 47 3.36 5.11 12.77
N ARG A 48 2.38 4.83 13.64
CA ARG A 48 0.95 4.87 13.30
C ARG A 48 0.32 6.27 13.32
N PHE A 49 0.51 7.05 14.39
CA PHE A 49 -0.25 8.28 14.64
C PHE A 49 0.38 9.52 14.02
N SER A 50 1.70 9.50 13.80
CA SER A 50 2.43 10.55 13.10
C SER A 50 2.24 10.49 11.57
N ALA A 51 1.74 9.37 11.05
CA ALA A 51 1.51 9.16 9.61
C ALA A 51 0.46 10.15 9.08
N LYS A 52 0.77 10.79 7.95
CA LYS A 52 -0.10 11.76 7.29
C LYS A 52 -0.74 11.22 6.02
N ARG A 53 -0.02 10.36 5.30
CA ARG A 53 -0.53 9.73 4.08
C ARG A 53 0.00 8.31 3.96
N LYS A 54 -0.76 7.46 3.28
CA LYS A 54 -0.32 6.13 2.86
C LYS A 54 -0.54 5.98 1.36
N VAL A 55 0.39 5.33 0.69
CA VAL A 55 0.29 4.98 -0.72
C VAL A 55 0.23 3.47 -0.83
N TYR A 56 -0.81 2.95 -1.47
CA TYR A 56 -0.93 1.54 -1.81
C TYR A 56 -0.89 1.35 -3.31
N HIS A 57 -0.28 0.24 -3.73
CA HIS A 57 -0.45 -0.30 -5.07
C HIS A 57 -1.34 -1.52 -5.00
N TYR A 58 -2.23 -1.66 -5.97
CA TYR A 58 -2.87 -2.92 -6.29
C TYR A 58 -2.51 -3.32 -7.72
N LYS A 59 -1.88 -4.47 -7.89
CA LYS A 59 -1.46 -4.97 -9.20
C LYS A 59 -2.47 -5.95 -9.76
N ILE A 60 -2.78 -5.78 -11.05
CA ILE A 60 -3.62 -6.67 -11.83
C ILE A 60 -2.80 -7.11 -13.04
N TYR A 61 -2.66 -8.40 -13.25
CA TYR A 61 -2.13 -8.93 -14.50
C TYR A 61 -3.30 -9.16 -15.44
N ASN A 62 -3.37 -8.38 -16.52
CA ASN A 62 -4.48 -8.36 -17.46
C ASN A 62 -4.08 -8.91 -18.82
N ASP A 63 -3.91 -10.22 -18.87
CA ASP A 63 -3.71 -10.98 -20.10
C ASP A 63 -4.42 -12.34 -19.97
N SER A 64 -4.59 -13.02 -21.09
CA SER A 64 -5.14 -14.37 -21.20
C SER A 64 -4.38 -15.38 -20.35
N ILE A 65 -3.04 -15.31 -20.32
CA ILE A 65 -2.15 -16.25 -19.63
C ILE A 65 -1.33 -15.51 -18.57
N MET A 66 -1.40 -15.96 -17.32
CA MET A 66 -0.67 -15.37 -16.21
C MET A 66 0.83 -15.67 -16.28
N ASP A 67 1.67 -14.65 -16.13
CA ASP A 67 3.10 -14.85 -15.85
C ASP A 67 3.26 -15.53 -14.47
N PRO A 68 3.85 -16.74 -14.40
CA PRO A 68 4.02 -17.45 -13.14
C PRO A 68 4.81 -16.65 -12.11
N PHE A 69 5.72 -15.75 -12.49
CA PHE A 69 6.49 -14.93 -11.55
C PHE A 69 5.66 -13.82 -10.88
N GLN A 70 4.51 -13.45 -11.47
CA GLN A 70 3.61 -12.42 -10.92
C GLN A 70 2.51 -13.00 -10.02
N ARG A 71 2.31 -14.33 -10.00
CA ARG A 71 1.14 -14.99 -9.39
C ARG A 71 0.92 -14.71 -7.90
N HIS A 72 2.00 -14.38 -7.18
CA HIS A 72 1.95 -14.06 -5.75
C HIS A 72 1.79 -12.57 -5.46
N TYR A 73 1.85 -11.71 -6.49
CA TYR A 73 1.96 -10.25 -6.34
C TYR A 73 1.00 -9.45 -7.21
N ALA A 74 0.21 -10.11 -8.06
CA ALA A 74 -0.80 -9.49 -8.91
C ALA A 74 -2.03 -10.39 -9.03
N TYR A 75 -3.21 -9.76 -9.06
CA TYR A 75 -4.46 -10.45 -9.37
C TYR A 75 -4.57 -10.72 -10.87
N HIS A 76 -4.81 -11.97 -11.26
CA HIS A 76 -5.01 -12.30 -12.67
C HIS A 76 -6.44 -11.98 -13.10
N SER A 77 -6.59 -11.12 -14.13
CA SER A 77 -7.86 -10.89 -14.82
C SER A 77 -7.75 -11.37 -16.26
N VAL A 78 -8.41 -12.49 -16.57
CA VAL A 78 -8.50 -13.04 -17.94
C VAL A 78 -9.37 -12.18 -18.86
N TYR A 79 -10.29 -11.40 -18.30
CA TYR A 79 -11.11 -10.45 -19.05
C TYR A 79 -10.32 -9.18 -19.31
N LYS A 80 -10.24 -8.76 -20.57
CA LYS A 80 -9.67 -7.46 -20.96
C LYS A 80 -10.39 -6.34 -20.21
N LEU A 81 -9.63 -5.44 -19.59
CA LEU A 81 -10.18 -4.35 -18.80
C LEU A 81 -10.15 -3.04 -19.60
N ASN A 82 -11.27 -2.32 -19.59
CA ASN A 82 -11.34 -0.95 -20.06
C ASN A 82 -10.68 -0.01 -19.03
N THR A 83 -9.38 0.24 -19.21
CA THR A 83 -8.58 1.08 -18.32
C THR A 83 -9.04 2.54 -18.32
N ALA A 84 -9.59 3.04 -19.43
CA ALA A 84 -10.15 4.38 -19.51
C ALA A 84 -11.39 4.52 -18.59
N ALA A 85 -12.31 3.56 -18.64
CA ALA A 85 -13.47 3.54 -17.73
C ALA A 85 -13.04 3.43 -16.26
N MET A 86 -12.02 2.62 -15.97
CA MET A 86 -11.44 2.52 -14.63
C MET A 86 -10.83 3.84 -14.16
N ARG A 87 -10.10 4.58 -15.02
CA ARG A 87 -9.54 5.90 -14.71
C ARG A 87 -10.63 6.90 -14.36
N GLU A 88 -11.67 6.99 -15.17
CA GLU A 88 -12.78 7.92 -14.93
C GLU A 88 -13.56 7.57 -13.65
N ALA A 89 -13.71 6.28 -13.35
CA ALA A 89 -14.30 5.85 -12.09
C ALA A 89 -13.39 6.10 -10.87
N ALA A 90 -12.08 5.91 -10.99
CA ALA A 90 -11.11 6.13 -9.93
C ALA A 90 -11.12 7.59 -9.45
N LYS A 91 -11.27 8.55 -10.37
CA LYS A 91 -11.40 9.99 -10.06
C LYS A 91 -12.56 10.28 -9.10
N LYS A 92 -13.65 9.51 -9.16
CA LYS A 92 -14.84 9.71 -8.31
C LYS A 92 -14.60 9.37 -6.84
N PHE A 93 -13.51 8.68 -6.51
CA PHE A 93 -13.09 8.44 -5.14
C PHE A 93 -12.22 9.57 -4.56
N ILE A 94 -11.67 10.46 -5.40
CA ILE A 94 -10.78 11.55 -4.96
C ILE A 94 -11.59 12.56 -4.14
N GLY A 95 -10.98 13.09 -3.08
CA GLY A 95 -11.61 14.00 -2.13
C GLY A 95 -11.93 13.35 -0.80
N LYS A 96 -12.74 14.05 0.01
CA LYS A 96 -13.14 13.64 1.37
C LYS A 96 -14.53 13.00 1.31
N HIS A 97 -14.61 11.73 1.71
CA HIS A 97 -15.85 10.95 1.65
C HIS A 97 -16.01 10.10 2.91
N ASP A 98 -17.25 9.74 3.24
CA ASP A 98 -17.55 8.62 4.12
C ASP A 98 -17.39 7.31 3.33
N PHE A 99 -16.50 6.42 3.81
CA PHE A 99 -16.20 5.15 3.15
C PHE A 99 -16.86 3.93 3.81
N SER A 100 -17.92 4.12 4.61
CA SER A 100 -18.64 3.02 5.28
C SER A 100 -19.11 1.94 4.31
N ALA A 101 -19.58 2.34 3.11
CA ALA A 101 -19.98 1.39 2.06
C ALA A 101 -18.81 0.56 1.47
N PHE A 102 -17.57 0.99 1.68
CA PHE A 102 -16.35 0.33 1.22
C PHE A 102 -15.60 -0.39 2.35
N VAL A 103 -16.20 -0.55 3.52
CA VAL A 103 -15.58 -1.17 4.69
C VAL A 103 -16.20 -2.52 5.00
N ASN A 104 -15.34 -3.47 5.41
CA ASN A 104 -15.81 -4.69 6.06
C ASN A 104 -15.92 -4.47 7.56
N ALA A 105 -16.93 -5.09 8.19
CA ALA A 105 -17.05 -5.11 9.65
C ALA A 105 -15.71 -5.58 10.27
N SER A 106 -15.19 -4.76 11.19
CA SER A 106 -13.99 -5.05 11.95
C SER A 106 -14.38 -5.75 13.25
N ARG A 107 -13.56 -6.71 13.72
CA ARG A 107 -13.74 -7.37 15.02
C ARG A 107 -13.24 -6.54 16.21
N ASN A 108 -12.75 -5.33 15.97
CA ASN A 108 -12.20 -4.47 17.04
C ASN A 108 -13.29 -3.57 17.64
N ASP A 109 -13.24 -3.38 18.96
CA ASP A 109 -14.22 -2.61 19.75
C ASP A 109 -14.28 -1.11 19.44
N ARG A 110 -13.30 -0.57 18.70
CA ARG A 110 -13.27 0.85 18.31
C ARG A 110 -13.70 0.99 16.87
N VAL A 111 -14.80 1.73 16.64
CA VAL A 111 -15.23 2.15 15.31
C VAL A 111 -14.27 3.24 14.82
N PRO A 112 -13.42 2.97 13.80
CA PRO A 112 -12.58 4.00 13.22
C PRO A 112 -13.43 5.03 12.48
N ASP A 113 -13.01 6.30 12.50
CA ASP A 113 -13.64 7.36 11.70
C ASP A 113 -13.77 6.92 10.24
N PRO A 114 -14.99 6.79 9.69
CA PRO A 114 -15.20 6.29 8.33
C PRO A 114 -14.85 7.34 7.27
N VAL A 115 -14.69 8.60 7.66
CA VAL A 115 -14.35 9.69 6.75
C VAL A 115 -12.87 9.63 6.43
N LYS A 116 -12.53 9.52 5.15
CA LYS A 116 -11.14 9.51 4.67
C LYS A 116 -10.99 10.45 3.49
N THR A 117 -9.76 10.87 3.24
CA THR A 117 -9.43 11.69 2.08
C THR A 117 -8.55 10.88 1.15
N ILE A 118 -9.00 10.70 -0.09
CA ILE A 118 -8.16 10.17 -1.17
C ILE A 118 -7.58 11.38 -1.89
N PHE A 119 -6.25 11.47 -1.89
CA PHE A 119 -5.52 12.55 -2.55
C PHE A 119 -5.28 12.25 -4.03
N ARG A 120 -5.10 10.97 -4.37
CA ARG A 120 -4.80 10.51 -5.73
C ARG A 120 -5.23 9.06 -5.90
N PHE A 121 -5.75 8.73 -7.08
CA PHE A 121 -6.08 7.36 -7.45
C PHE A 121 -5.85 7.14 -8.94
N ASP A 122 -4.68 6.60 -9.28
CA ASP A 122 -4.23 6.43 -10.65
C ASP A 122 -4.39 4.98 -11.12
N VAL A 123 -4.69 4.81 -12.42
CA VAL A 123 -4.68 3.52 -13.10
C VAL A 123 -3.62 3.57 -14.21
N ILE A 124 -2.53 2.86 -13.99
CA ILE A 124 -1.31 2.93 -14.79
C ILE A 124 -1.15 1.63 -15.57
N GLU A 125 -0.94 1.74 -16.88
CA GLU A 125 -0.70 0.61 -17.79
C GLU A 125 0.81 0.37 -17.92
N MET A 126 1.26 -0.86 -17.72
CA MET A 126 2.65 -1.29 -17.83
C MET A 126 2.73 -2.61 -18.63
N GLY A 127 2.21 -2.58 -19.86
CA GLY A 127 2.00 -3.79 -20.68
C GLY A 127 0.87 -4.64 -20.10
N ALA A 128 1.11 -5.94 -19.91
CA ALA A 128 0.14 -6.85 -19.29
C ALA A 128 -0.13 -6.52 -17.80
N LEU A 129 0.75 -5.77 -17.14
CA LEU A 129 0.56 -5.39 -15.75
C LEU A 129 -0.15 -4.04 -15.66
N LEU A 130 -1.27 -4.00 -14.95
CA LEU A 130 -1.96 -2.78 -14.55
C LEU A 130 -1.68 -2.50 -13.08
N GLN A 131 -1.36 -1.25 -12.75
CA GLN A 131 -1.14 -0.81 -11.38
C GLN A 131 -2.16 0.25 -10.99
N LEU A 132 -2.93 -0.06 -9.95
CA LEU A 132 -3.83 0.89 -9.29
C LEU A 132 -3.08 1.50 -8.12
N GLU A 133 -2.74 2.78 -8.20
CA GLU A 133 -2.01 3.50 -7.17
C GLU A 133 -2.93 4.46 -6.44
N VAL A 134 -3.11 4.28 -5.13
CA VAL A 134 -3.99 5.11 -4.31
C VAL A 134 -3.23 5.74 -3.15
N GLU A 135 -3.29 7.06 -3.06
CA GLU A 135 -2.76 7.85 -1.95
C GLU A 135 -3.91 8.43 -1.14
N GLY A 136 -3.91 8.20 0.17
CA GLY A 136 -4.95 8.71 1.06
C GLY A 136 -4.45 9.06 2.45
N SER A 137 -5.26 9.76 3.24
CA SER A 137 -4.96 10.13 4.64
C SER A 137 -4.87 8.93 5.59
N GLY A 138 -5.41 7.81 5.15
CA GLY A 138 -5.46 6.53 5.83
C GLY A 138 -6.50 5.66 5.13
N PHE A 139 -6.56 4.39 5.48
CA PHE A 139 -7.54 3.47 4.92
C PHE A 139 -8.13 2.60 6.00
N LEU A 140 -9.42 2.36 5.88
CA LEU A 140 -10.18 1.47 6.72
C LEU A 140 -9.93 0.01 6.32
N TYR A 141 -10.36 -0.92 7.17
CA TYR A 141 -10.13 -2.35 6.93
C TYR A 141 -10.74 -2.78 5.59
N ARG A 142 -9.87 -3.29 4.69
CA ARG A 142 -10.17 -3.73 3.32
C ARG A 142 -10.67 -2.64 2.35
N GLN A 143 -10.66 -1.36 2.74
CA GLN A 143 -11.17 -0.26 1.91
C GLN A 143 -10.55 -0.24 0.50
N VAL A 144 -9.21 -0.27 0.40
CA VAL A 144 -8.53 -0.26 -0.91
C VAL A 144 -8.96 -1.43 -1.79
N ARG A 145 -9.02 -2.64 -1.22
CA ARG A 145 -9.42 -3.86 -1.94
C ARG A 145 -10.89 -3.82 -2.39
N ASN A 146 -11.75 -3.17 -1.62
CA ASN A 146 -13.16 -2.97 -1.99
C ASN A 146 -13.31 -1.93 -3.11
N MET A 147 -12.55 -0.83 -3.08
CA MET A 147 -12.52 0.13 -4.18
C MET A 147 -12.01 -0.51 -5.47
N VAL A 148 -10.89 -1.26 -5.39
CA VAL A 148 -10.33 -2.02 -6.52
C VAL A 148 -11.33 -3.03 -7.07
N ALA A 149 -12.06 -3.73 -6.21
CA ALA A 149 -13.05 -4.71 -6.65
C ALA A 149 -14.17 -4.08 -7.49
N LEU A 150 -14.65 -2.89 -7.12
CA LEU A 150 -15.63 -2.17 -7.92
C LEU A 150 -15.03 -1.70 -9.24
N LEU A 151 -13.80 -1.16 -9.22
CA LEU A 151 -13.09 -0.77 -10.44
C LEU A 151 -12.87 -1.94 -11.38
N LEU A 152 -12.64 -3.15 -10.88
CA LEU A 152 -12.56 -4.37 -11.69
C LEU A 152 -13.88 -4.65 -12.42
N GLN A 153 -15.04 -4.48 -11.76
CA GLN A 153 -16.34 -4.66 -12.42
C GLN A 153 -16.63 -3.59 -13.47
N ILE A 154 -16.24 -2.34 -13.19
CA ILE A 154 -16.34 -1.22 -14.14
C ILE A 154 -15.43 -1.44 -15.33
N GLY A 155 -14.19 -1.90 -15.09
CA GLY A 155 -13.24 -2.23 -16.16
C GLY A 155 -13.69 -3.41 -17.01
N ARG A 156 -14.47 -4.33 -16.46
CA ARG A 156 -15.15 -5.39 -17.23
C ARG A 156 -16.44 -4.93 -17.91
N GLU A 157 -16.80 -3.66 -17.76
CA GLU A 157 -18.02 -3.05 -18.31
C GLU A 157 -19.32 -3.72 -17.82
N VAL A 158 -19.26 -4.44 -16.69
CA VAL A 158 -20.42 -5.11 -16.05
C VAL A 158 -21.31 -4.10 -15.33
N VAL A 159 -20.71 -3.02 -14.82
CA VAL A 159 -21.42 -1.92 -14.15
C VAL A 159 -20.88 -0.58 -14.62
N PRO A 160 -21.73 0.46 -14.71
CA PRO A 160 -21.30 1.77 -15.16
C PRO A 160 -20.50 2.50 -14.07
N GLY A 161 -19.56 3.35 -14.48
CA GLY A 161 -18.67 4.03 -13.53
C GLY A 161 -19.34 5.09 -12.66
N ASP A 162 -20.54 5.57 -13.01
CA ASP A 162 -21.34 6.51 -12.20
C ASP A 162 -21.90 5.87 -10.92
N ILE A 163 -21.75 4.55 -10.76
CA ILE A 163 -22.15 3.82 -9.55
C ILE A 163 -21.30 4.16 -8.32
N VAL A 164 -20.07 4.63 -8.52
CA VAL A 164 -19.14 4.96 -7.41
C VAL A 164 -19.75 5.97 -6.43
N PRO A 165 -20.17 7.19 -6.84
CA PRO A 165 -20.78 8.15 -5.93
C PRO A 165 -22.11 7.65 -5.35
N LYS A 166 -22.89 6.84 -6.08
CA LYS A 166 -24.13 6.24 -5.59
C LYS A 166 -23.88 5.31 -4.41
N ILE A 167 -22.86 4.45 -4.50
CA ILE A 167 -22.46 3.54 -3.41
C ILE A 167 -21.86 4.32 -2.24
N LEU A 168 -21.03 5.33 -2.48
CA LEU A 168 -20.49 6.18 -1.40
C LEU A 168 -21.63 6.84 -0.61
N ALA A 169 -22.64 7.36 -1.30
CA ALA A 169 -23.78 8.04 -0.67
C ALA A 169 -24.65 7.13 0.21
N THR A 170 -24.62 5.81 0.01
CA THR A 170 -25.46 4.90 0.82
C THR A 170 -24.89 4.64 2.20
N GLY A 171 -23.57 4.73 2.38
CA GLY A 171 -22.89 4.33 3.61
C GLY A 171 -23.03 2.84 3.96
N ASP A 172 -23.68 2.02 3.12
CA ASP A 172 -23.99 0.62 3.41
C ASP A 172 -23.15 -0.32 2.54
N ARG A 173 -22.34 -1.15 3.20
CA ARG A 173 -21.49 -2.16 2.56
C ARG A 173 -22.29 -3.16 1.73
N LYS A 174 -23.56 -3.41 2.06
CA LYS A 174 -24.44 -4.31 1.31
C LYS A 174 -24.66 -3.82 -0.12
N GLU A 175 -24.68 -2.50 -0.34
CA GLU A 175 -24.87 -1.93 -1.67
C GLU A 175 -23.68 -2.23 -2.59
N LEU A 176 -22.45 -2.14 -2.08
CA LEU A 176 -21.27 -2.60 -2.82
C LEU A 176 -21.30 -4.12 -3.05
N ALA A 177 -21.81 -4.90 -2.09
CA ALA A 177 -21.81 -6.36 -2.15
C ALA A 177 -22.67 -6.92 -3.29
N LYS A 178 -23.65 -6.15 -3.78
CA LYS A 178 -24.46 -6.50 -4.96
C LYS A 178 -23.62 -6.63 -6.23
N TYR A 179 -22.48 -5.94 -6.30
CA TYR A 179 -21.65 -5.86 -7.50
C TYR A 179 -20.29 -6.52 -7.32
N ALA A 180 -19.69 -6.41 -6.13
CA ALA A 180 -18.30 -6.79 -5.93
C ALA A 180 -17.99 -7.38 -4.55
N LEU A 181 -17.27 -8.51 -4.58
CA LEU A 181 -16.56 -9.06 -3.43
C LEU A 181 -15.17 -8.44 -3.33
N SER A 182 -14.64 -8.33 -2.10
CA SER A 182 -13.32 -7.71 -1.87
C SER A 182 -12.24 -8.37 -2.72
N ALA A 183 -11.45 -7.58 -3.44
CA ALA A 183 -10.40 -8.09 -4.30
C ALA A 183 -9.40 -8.93 -3.47
N PRO A 184 -8.76 -9.99 -4.02
CA PRO A 184 -7.79 -10.80 -3.28
C PRO A 184 -6.64 -9.97 -2.65
N PRO A 185 -6.05 -10.40 -1.52
CA PRO A 185 -5.04 -9.58 -0.82
C PRO A 185 -3.69 -9.54 -1.53
N HIS A 186 -3.32 -10.59 -2.28
CA HIS A 186 -1.96 -10.76 -2.83
C HIS A 186 -1.57 -9.71 -3.88
N GLY A 187 -2.53 -9.04 -4.51
CA GLY A 187 -2.26 -7.93 -5.42
C GLY A 187 -1.93 -6.61 -4.69
N LEU A 188 -2.24 -6.49 -3.40
CA LEU A 188 -2.10 -5.26 -2.63
C LEU A 188 -0.72 -5.15 -1.96
N CYS A 189 -0.08 -4.00 -2.10
CA CYS A 189 1.17 -3.67 -1.42
C CYS A 189 1.12 -2.24 -0.85
N LEU A 190 1.53 -2.07 0.42
CA LEU A 190 1.80 -0.74 0.99
C LEU A 190 3.16 -0.27 0.50
N VAL A 191 3.22 0.82 -0.27
CA VAL A 191 4.46 1.28 -0.89
C VAL A 191 5.10 2.48 -0.22
N ALA A 192 4.31 3.30 0.48
CA ALA A 192 4.85 4.40 1.27
C ALA A 192 3.94 4.77 2.44
N VAL A 193 4.57 5.21 3.52
CA VAL A 193 3.94 5.96 4.61
C VAL A 193 4.63 7.31 4.67
N LYS A 194 3.87 8.39 4.49
CA LYS A 194 4.40 9.76 4.50
C LYS A 194 4.15 10.40 5.85
N TYR A 195 5.20 10.98 6.42
CA TYR A 195 5.19 11.73 7.68
C TYR A 195 5.43 13.21 7.41
N LYS A 196 5.28 14.06 8.44
CA LYS A 196 5.80 15.42 8.38
C LYS A 196 7.31 15.39 8.52
N GLU A 197 8.00 16.36 7.93
CA GLU A 197 9.46 16.48 8.00
C GLU A 197 9.96 16.62 9.44
N GLU A 198 9.26 17.38 10.29
CA GLU A 198 9.57 17.54 11.73
C GLU A 198 9.68 16.21 12.48
N HIS A 199 8.89 15.20 12.09
CA HIS A 199 8.88 13.88 12.70
C HIS A 199 10.02 12.97 12.23
N LEU A 200 10.70 13.35 11.15
CA LEU A 200 11.79 12.58 10.54
C LEU A 200 13.17 13.17 10.89
N LEU A 201 13.20 14.24 11.69
CA LEU A 201 14.43 14.82 12.18
C LEU A 201 15.16 13.85 13.11
N LEU A 202 16.46 13.73 12.91
CA LEU A 202 17.33 12.95 13.77
C LEU A 202 17.57 13.70 15.09
N PRO A 203 17.41 13.05 16.26
CA PRO A 203 17.78 13.65 17.54
C PRO A 203 19.26 14.08 17.56
N LEU A 204 19.57 15.17 18.27
CA LEU A 204 20.95 15.61 18.46
C LEU A 204 21.80 14.53 19.14
N GLY A 205 22.98 14.26 18.57
CA GLY A 205 23.91 13.26 19.10
C GLY A 205 23.52 11.81 18.85
N CYS A 206 22.47 11.54 18.06
CA CYS A 206 22.09 10.17 17.72
C CYS A 206 23.03 9.55 16.66
N PRO A 207 23.10 8.22 16.56
CA PRO A 207 23.83 7.55 15.49
C PRO A 207 23.20 7.84 14.13
N SER A 208 24.03 7.81 13.08
CA SER A 208 23.56 7.96 11.70
C SER A 208 22.58 6.86 11.31
N THR A 209 21.61 7.20 10.45
CA THR A 209 20.71 6.23 9.81
C THR A 209 21.51 5.11 9.13
N SER A 210 21.09 3.88 9.37
CA SER A 210 21.66 2.70 8.71
C SER A 210 20.74 2.22 7.60
N SER A 211 21.22 2.23 6.36
CA SER A 211 20.56 1.61 5.20
C SER A 211 20.97 0.14 4.98
N GLY A 212 21.67 -0.44 5.96
CA GLY A 212 22.25 -1.78 5.90
C GLY A 212 23.69 -1.76 5.36
N ARG A 213 24.38 -2.90 5.43
CA ARG A 213 25.74 -3.01 4.88
C ARG A 213 25.67 -2.97 3.36
N HIS A 214 26.13 -1.88 2.76
CA HIS A 214 26.46 -1.88 1.34
C HIS A 214 27.75 -2.68 1.16
N HIS A 215 27.64 -3.96 0.81
CA HIS A 215 28.77 -4.61 0.17
C HIS A 215 28.95 -3.96 -1.20
N THR A 216 29.88 -3.01 -1.32
CA THR A 216 30.42 -2.66 -2.63
C THR A 216 31.09 -3.91 -3.15
N VAL A 217 30.38 -4.69 -3.99
CA VAL A 217 30.98 -5.80 -4.71
C VAL A 217 31.97 -5.20 -5.70
N ARG A 218 33.23 -5.00 -5.29
CA ARG A 218 34.31 -4.67 -6.20
C ARG A 218 34.56 -5.90 -7.07
N LYS A 219 34.04 -5.84 -8.29
CA LYS A 219 34.26 -6.77 -9.42
C LYS A 219 33.77 -8.20 -9.21
N CYS A 220 32.58 -8.49 -9.76
CA CYS A 220 32.34 -9.79 -10.38
C CYS A 220 32.27 -9.58 -11.89
N LYS A 221 33.31 -9.99 -12.62
CA LYS A 221 33.22 -10.20 -14.07
C LYS A 221 32.34 -11.43 -14.26
N LEU A 222 31.05 -11.23 -14.54
CA LEU A 222 30.21 -12.30 -15.08
C LEU A 222 30.36 -12.25 -16.59
N PHE A 223 31.00 -13.27 -17.16
CA PHE A 223 30.87 -13.57 -18.57
C PHE A 223 29.44 -14.05 -18.80
N PHE A 224 28.71 -13.33 -19.63
CA PHE A 224 27.44 -13.80 -20.19
C PHE A 224 27.74 -15.01 -21.09
N TYR A 225 27.04 -16.11 -20.86
CA TYR A 225 26.70 -17.07 -21.91
C TYR A 225 25.24 -16.84 -22.26
#